data_AF-A0A9X6Y7Q0-F1
#
_entry.id   AF-A0A9X6Y7Q0-F1
#
_cell.length_a   1.000
_cell.length_b   1.000
_cell.length_c   1.000
_cell.angle_alpha   90.00
_cell.angle_beta   90.00
_cell.angle_gamma   90.00
#
_symmetry.space_group_name_H-M   'P 1'
#
loop_
_entity.id
_entity.type
_entity.pdbx_description
1 polymer ?
#
loop_
_entity_poly.entity_id
_entity_poly.type
_entity_poly.pdbx_seq_one_letter_code
_entity_poly.pdbx_strand_id
1 'polypeptide(L)'
;MRKVTVPVDMTSEQKTLLGVLSKRQLIYLLGSGASLYLYVPFLWRLFAPIDAVVAFFICLILALPTLIGVIAFAFIYKEKQHMYLDRFLLNGQLIVFFA
;
A
#
# COMPACT_ATOMS: atom_id res chain seq x y z
N MET A 1 -34.87 14.74 9.25
CA MET A 1 -34.49 13.32 9.05
C MET A 1 -33.23 13.03 9.85
N ARG A 2 -33.30 12.22 10.91
CA ARG A 2 -32.13 11.81 11.71
C ARG A 2 -31.37 10.76 10.90
N LYS A 3 -30.12 11.04 10.49
CA LYS A 3 -29.28 10.02 9.83
C LYS A 3 -28.89 8.98 10.88
N VAL A 4 -29.63 7.88 10.91
CA VAL A 4 -29.26 6.70 11.69
C VAL A 4 -28.30 5.89 10.83
N THR A 5 -27.05 5.78 11.26
CA THR A 5 -26.07 4.92 10.59
C THR A 5 -26.42 3.47 10.92
N VAL A 6 -27.11 2.80 10.00
CA VAL A 6 -27.36 1.36 10.09
C VAL A 6 -26.02 0.65 9.86
N PRO A 7 -25.63 -0.31 10.72
CA PRO A 7 -24.43 -1.10 10.48
C PRO A 7 -24.62 -1.88 9.18
N VAL A 8 -23.68 -1.71 8.24
CA VAL A 8 -23.65 -2.50 7.01
C VAL A 8 -23.23 -3.92 7.41
N ASP A 9 -24.04 -4.91 7.02
CA ASP A 9 -23.73 -6.32 7.26
C ASP A 9 -22.47 -6.72 6.49
N MET A 10 -21.38 -6.85 7.23
CA MET A 10 -20.12 -7.34 6.69
C MET A 10 -20.10 -8.86 6.79
N THR A 11 -19.56 -9.51 5.76
CA THR A 11 -19.34 -10.97 5.76
C THR A 11 -18.41 -11.36 6.92
N SER A 12 -18.57 -12.57 7.44
CA SER A 12 -17.77 -13.08 8.56
C SER A 12 -16.27 -12.99 8.29
N GLU A 13 -15.85 -13.30 7.05
CA GLU A 13 -14.44 -13.22 6.62
C GLU A 13 -13.90 -11.80 6.63
N GLN A 14 -14.71 -10.82 6.17
CA GLN A 14 -14.30 -9.43 6.15
C GLN A 14 -14.19 -8.85 7.56
N LYS A 15 -15.00 -9.32 8.52
CA LYS A 15 -14.88 -8.97 9.94
C LYS A 15 -13.60 -9.53 10.56
N THR A 16 -13.25 -10.77 10.25
CA THR A 16 -12.00 -11.39 10.73
C THR A 16 -10.77 -10.68 10.15
N LEU A 17 -10.76 -10.40 8.85
CA LEU A 17 -9.66 -9.66 8.19
C LEU A 17 -9.53 -8.23 8.74
N LEU A 18 -10.63 -7.54 8.93
CA LEU A 18 -10.64 -6.19 9.50
C LEU A 18 -10.40 -6.13 11.01
N GLY A 19 -10.47 -7.28 11.69
CA GLY A 19 -10.03 -7.44 13.07
C GLY A 19 -8.51 -7.50 13.21
N VAL A 20 -7.79 -7.89 12.15
CA VAL A 20 -6.31 -7.99 12.14
C VAL A 20 -5.67 -6.79 11.45
N LEU A 21 -6.24 -6.31 10.34
CA LEU A 21 -5.70 -5.20 9.54
C LEU A 21 -6.73 -4.11 9.31
N SER A 22 -6.30 -2.85 9.37
CA SER A 22 -7.19 -1.72 9.08
C SER A 22 -7.59 -1.68 7.59
N LYS A 23 -8.78 -1.13 7.28
CA LYS A 23 -9.24 -0.93 5.89
C LYS A 23 -8.21 -0.22 5.00
N ARG A 24 -7.38 0.66 5.57
CA ARG A 24 -6.36 1.42 4.84
C ARG A 24 -5.16 0.56 4.47
N GLN A 25 -4.63 -0.18 5.44
CA GLN A 25 -3.56 -1.14 5.20
C GLN A 25 -3.97 -2.17 4.15
N LEU A 26 -5.23 -2.62 4.19
CA LEU A 26 -5.79 -3.51 3.18
C LEU A 26 -5.73 -2.90 1.77
N ILE A 27 -6.13 -1.63 1.60
CA ILE A 27 -6.08 -0.96 0.29
C ILE A 27 -4.64 -0.80 -0.20
N TYR A 28 -3.71 -0.43 0.67
CA TYR A 28 -2.30 -0.29 0.30
C TYR A 28 -1.67 -1.64 -0.08
N LEU A 29 -1.97 -2.70 0.67
CA LEU A 29 -1.51 -4.08 0.37
C LEU A 29 -2.11 -4.63 -0.91
N LEU A 30 -3.42 -4.43 -1.13
CA LEU A 30 -4.09 -4.89 -2.35
C LEU A 30 -3.63 -4.11 -3.58
N GLY A 31 -3.53 -2.79 -3.47
CA GLY A 31 -3.06 -1.93 -4.55
C GLY A 31 -1.61 -2.21 -4.94
N SER A 32 -0.73 -2.39 -3.95
CA SER A 32 0.66 -2.75 -4.22
C SER A 32 0.82 -4.18 -4.72
N GLY A 33 0.09 -5.13 -4.16
CA GLY A 33 0.11 -6.53 -4.58
C GLY A 33 -0.36 -6.68 -6.02
N ALA A 34 -1.45 -5.99 -6.39
CA ALA A 34 -1.92 -5.93 -7.76
C ALA A 34 -0.89 -5.27 -8.69
N SER A 35 -0.25 -4.18 -8.26
CA SER A 35 0.77 -3.50 -9.06
C SER A 35 1.98 -4.41 -9.31
N LEU A 36 2.54 -5.01 -8.25
CA LEU A 36 3.62 -6.00 -8.33
C LEU A 36 3.25 -7.16 -9.26
N TYR A 37 2.04 -7.69 -9.13
CA TYR A 37 1.55 -8.78 -9.96
C TYR A 37 1.45 -8.42 -11.45
N LEU A 38 1.27 -7.14 -11.80
CA LEU A 38 1.24 -6.70 -13.19
C LEU A 38 2.65 -6.51 -13.76
N TYR A 39 3.51 -5.75 -13.08
CA TYR A 39 4.79 -5.35 -13.68
C TYR A 39 5.90 -6.40 -13.52
N VAL A 40 5.92 -7.19 -12.43
CA VAL A 40 6.95 -8.21 -12.21
C VAL A 40 6.95 -9.30 -13.31
N PRO A 41 5.81 -9.95 -13.65
CA PRO A 41 5.81 -10.95 -14.72
C PRO A 41 6.04 -10.34 -16.10
N PHE A 42 5.66 -9.07 -16.31
CA PHE A 42 6.00 -8.35 -17.54
C PHE A 42 7.51 -8.17 -17.71
N LEU A 43 8.21 -7.69 -16.67
CA LEU A 43 9.66 -7.55 -16.66
C LEU A 43 10.36 -8.91 -16.77
N TRP A 44 9.85 -9.93 -16.07
CA TRP A 44 10.39 -11.28 -16.14
C TRP A 44 10.37 -11.81 -17.58
N ARG A 45 9.24 -11.68 -18.28
CA ARG A 45 9.13 -12.12 -19.69
C ARG A 45 10.08 -11.37 -20.62
N LEU A 46 10.40 -10.11 -20.31
CA LEU A 46 11.29 -9.28 -21.13
C LEU A 46 12.77 -9.68 -20.96
N PHE A 47 13.21 -9.94 -19.73
CA PHE A 47 14.63 -10.14 -19.40
C PHE A 47 15.04 -11.61 -19.19
N ALA A 48 14.12 -12.50 -18.81
CA ALA A 48 14.43 -13.92 -18.61
C ALA A 48 14.94 -14.67 -19.86
N PRO A 49 14.55 -14.32 -21.10
CA PRO A 49 15.11 -14.95 -22.30
C PRO A 49 16.58 -14.63 -22.55
N ILE A 50 17.09 -13.52 -21.98
CA ILE A 50 18.49 -13.09 -22.13
C ILE A 50 19.32 -13.74 -21.02
N ASP A 51 18.96 -13.46 -19.76
CA ASP A 51 19.65 -13.99 -18.60
C ASP A 51 18.69 -14.05 -17.40
N ALA A 52 18.29 -15.25 -16.99
CA ALA A 52 17.35 -15.44 -15.89
C ALA A 52 17.87 -14.92 -14.54
N VAL A 53 19.19 -14.99 -14.30
CA VAL A 53 19.82 -14.49 -13.06
C VAL A 53 19.75 -12.97 -13.02
N VAL A 54 20.07 -12.30 -14.13
CA VAL A 54 20.03 -10.84 -14.24
C VAL A 54 18.58 -10.34 -14.12
N ALA A 55 17.63 -11.01 -14.77
CA ALA A 55 16.21 -10.71 -14.67
C ALA A 55 15.68 -10.79 -13.22
N PHE A 56 16.14 -11.78 -12.44
CA PHE A 56 15.79 -11.91 -11.04
C PHE A 56 16.26 -10.70 -10.20
N PHE A 57 17.52 -10.28 -10.36
CA PHE A 57 18.03 -9.12 -9.63
C PHE A 57 17.34 -7.82 -10.03
N ILE A 58 17.03 -7.64 -11.32
CA ILE A 58 16.29 -6.46 -11.81
C ILE A 58 14.89 -6.42 -11.16
N CYS A 59 14.16 -7.54 -11.16
CA CYS A 59 12.84 -7.60 -10.53
C CYS A 59 12.90 -7.34 -9.03
N LEU A 60 13.93 -7.87 -8.34
CA LEU A 60 14.11 -7.68 -6.90
C LEU A 60 14.43 -6.23 -6.54
N ILE A 61 15.35 -5.59 -7.28
CA ILE A 61 15.73 -4.19 -7.07
C ILE A 61 14.54 -3.25 -7.34
N LEU A 62 13.70 -3.55 -8.33
CA LEU A 62 12.50 -2.76 -8.63
C LEU A 62 11.35 -3.01 -7.64
N ALA A 63 11.22 -4.24 -7.13
CA ALA A 63 10.20 -4.57 -6.15
C ALA A 63 10.48 -3.91 -4.79
N LEU A 64 11.74 -3.81 -4.38
CA LEU A 64 12.16 -3.24 -3.10
C LEU A 64 11.61 -1.83 -2.81
N PRO A 65 11.78 -0.81 -3.68
CA PRO A 65 11.26 0.54 -3.41
C PRO A 65 9.73 0.56 -3.35
N THR A 66 9.03 -0.27 -4.13
CA THR A 66 7.57 -0.36 -4.04
C THR A 66 7.13 -0.99 -2.72
N LEU A 67 7.83 -2.02 -2.25
CA LEU A 67 7.55 -2.67 -0.97
C LEU A 67 7.82 -1.72 0.21
N ILE A 68 8.96 -1.02 0.19
CA ILE A 68 9.34 -0.05 1.21
C ILE A 68 8.34 1.11 1.24
N GLY A 69 7.98 1.65 0.08
CA GLY A 69 6.97 2.71 -0.03
C GLY A 69 5.63 2.29 0.55
N VAL A 70 5.17 1.07 0.23
CA VAL A 70 3.87 0.57 0.71
C VAL A 70 3.89 0.33 2.21
N ILE A 71 4.95 -0.25 2.76
CA ILE A 71 5.08 -0.43 4.21
C ILE A 71 5.13 0.94 4.89
N ALA A 72 5.89 1.90 4.34
CA ALA A 72 5.96 3.25 4.85
C ALA A 72 4.58 3.93 4.87
N PHE A 73 3.85 3.90 3.76
CA PHE A 73 2.53 4.51 3.64
C PHE A 73 1.45 3.79 4.46
N ALA A 74 1.51 2.46 4.55
CA ALA A 74 0.52 1.65 5.24
C ALA A 74 0.70 1.60 6.76
N PHE A 75 1.94 1.69 7.27
CA PHE A 75 2.26 1.47 8.68
C PHE A 75 2.91 2.66 9.40
N ILE A 76 3.54 3.61 8.71
CA ILE A 76 4.14 4.76 9.41
C ILE A 76 3.04 5.73 9.85
N TYR A 77 2.78 5.69 11.15
CA TYR A 77 1.94 6.63 11.87
C TYR A 77 2.83 7.71 12.48
N LYS A 78 2.59 8.99 12.15
CA LYS A 78 3.30 10.10 12.81
C LYS A 78 2.62 10.41 14.14
N GLU A 79 3.28 10.02 15.23
CA GLU A 79 2.82 10.33 16.59
C GLU A 79 2.62 11.82 16.84
N LYS A 80 3.56 12.68 16.40
CA LYS A 80 3.53 14.13 16.65
C LYS A 80 2.30 14.84 16.08
N GLN A 81 1.58 14.24 15.14
CA GLN A 81 0.40 14.83 14.49
C GLN A 81 -0.85 13.95 14.60
N HIS A 82 -0.77 12.83 15.33
CA HIS A 82 -1.82 11.82 15.44
C HIS A 82 -2.46 11.44 14.09
N MET A 83 -1.64 11.41 13.03
CA MET A 83 -2.09 11.20 11.66
C MET A 83 -1.18 10.21 10.94
N TYR A 84 -1.81 9.33 10.16
CA TYR A 84 -1.13 8.48 9.19
C TYR A 84 -0.53 9.34 8.06
N LEU A 85 0.60 8.89 7.53
CA LEU A 85 1.39 9.64 6.53
C LEU A 85 0.58 9.95 5.25
N ASP A 86 -0.38 9.09 4.90
CA ASP A 86 -1.36 9.28 3.82
C ASP A 86 -2.15 10.59 3.97
N ARG A 87 -2.68 10.82 5.17
CA ARG A 87 -3.50 11.96 5.56
C ARG A 87 -2.67 13.22 5.73
N PHE A 88 -1.42 13.06 6.18
CA PHE A 88 -0.47 14.16 6.30
C PHE A 88 -0.08 14.72 4.92
N LEU A 89 0.18 13.86 3.93
CA LEU A 89 0.52 14.26 2.56
C LEU A 89 -0.69 14.84 1.80
N LEU A 90 -1.88 14.23 1.93
CA LEU A 90 -3.09 14.71 1.25
C LEU A 90 -3.63 16.04 1.81
N ASN A 91 -3.40 16.35 3.09
CA ASN A 91 -3.82 17.62 3.70
C ASN A 91 -2.82 18.78 3.51
N GLY A 92 -1.75 18.61 2.74
CA GLY A 92 -0.91 19.73 2.31
C GLY A 92 -0.15 20.48 3.42
N GLN A 93 0.08 19.88 4.59
CA GLN A 93 0.89 20.51 5.66
C GLN A 93 2.41 20.44 5.41
N LEU A 94 2.86 19.88 4.29
CA LEU A 94 4.26 19.89 3.89
C LEU A 94 4.76 21.30 3.48
N ILE A 95 3.86 22.18 3.03
CA ILE A 95 4.22 23.55 2.62
C ILE A 95 4.52 24.46 3.83
N VAL A 96 3.96 24.18 5.00
CA VAL A 96 4.15 25.02 6.21
C VAL A 96 5.39 24.61 7.02
N PHE A 97 5.96 23.43 6.79
CA PHE A 97 7.19 23.00 7.49
C PHE A 97 8.48 23.37 6.76
N PHE A 98 8.39 23.84 5.51
CA PHE A 98 9.53 24.32 4.70
C PHE A 98 9.49 25.84 4.44
N ALA A 99 8.53 26.56 5.03
CA ALA A 99 8.41 28.02 4.96
C ALA A 99 8.64 28.66 6.34
#